data_AF-A0A839JEA8-F1
#
_entry.id   AF-A0A839JEA8-F1
#
_cell.length_a   1.000
_cell.length_b   1.000
_cell.length_c   1.000
_cell.angle_alpha   90.00
_cell.angle_beta   90.00
_cell.angle_gamma   90.00
#
_symmetry.space_group_name_H-M   'P 1'
#
loop_
_entity.id
_entity.type
_entity.pdbx_description
1 polymer ?
#
loop_
_entity_poly.entity_id
_entity_poly.type
_entity_poly.pdbx_seq_one_letter_code
_entity_poly.pdbx_strand_id
1 'polypeptide(L)'
;MTARDEAHAEALDALHEALTAALDSRQHIPCRTPGRTALWTSEAHEERAEAAEACRACPILDPCRAAGRFERFGVWGGRDVGVKPGKKLPPRPTTTTKPRPALDPIACHGCGEMFTPSRTGHTYCRQACRTRLASAERRRKARKNTEKETTA
;
A
#
# COMPACT_ATOMS: atom_id res chain seq x y z
N MET A 1 2.92 4.62 24.78
CA MET A 1 1.77 3.86 24.27
C MET A 1 1.12 4.71 23.21
N THR A 2 1.03 4.22 21.98
CA THR A 2 0.41 4.97 20.87
C THR A 2 -1.10 4.71 20.86
N ALA A 3 -1.88 5.59 20.21
CA ALA A 3 -3.32 5.36 20.02
C ALA A 3 -3.61 4.04 19.26
N ARG A 4 -2.66 3.56 18.45
CA ARG A 4 -2.75 2.24 17.79
C ARG A 4 -2.60 1.10 18.80
N ASP A 5 -1.69 1.23 19.75
CA ASP A 5 -1.45 0.20 20.77
C ASP A 5 -2.65 0.10 21.71
N GLU A 6 -3.26 1.24 22.07
CA GLU A 6 -4.47 1.29 22.87
C GLU A 6 -5.67 0.65 22.16
N ALA A 7 -5.91 1.01 20.89
CA ALA A 7 -6.96 0.39 20.09
C ALA A 7 -6.74 -1.13 19.88
N HIS A 8 -5.49 -1.58 19.85
CA HIS A 8 -5.17 -3.00 19.79
C HIS A 8 -5.53 -3.72 21.09
N ALA A 9 -5.15 -3.15 22.24
CA ALA A 9 -5.48 -3.69 23.56
C ALA A 9 -7.00 -3.77 23.75
N GLU A 10 -7.74 -2.71 23.44
CA GLU A 10 -9.20 -2.68 23.52
C GLU A 10 -9.85 -3.76 22.65
N ALA A 11 -9.36 -3.97 21.43
CA ALA A 11 -9.87 -5.01 20.55
C ALA A 11 -9.58 -6.44 21.07
N LEU A 12 -8.42 -6.65 21.72
CA LEU A 12 -8.08 -7.92 22.34
C LEU A 12 -8.95 -8.20 23.59
N ASP A 13 -9.19 -7.18 24.41
CA ASP A 13 -10.05 -7.30 25.60
C ASP A 13 -11.50 -7.63 25.19
N ALA A 14 -12.04 -6.93 24.19
CA ALA A 14 -13.37 -7.23 23.66
C ALA A 14 -13.47 -8.64 23.07
N LEU A 15 -12.42 -9.13 22.40
CA LEU A 15 -12.35 -10.51 21.92
C LEU A 15 -12.29 -11.51 23.09
N HIS A 16 -11.49 -11.22 24.13
CA HIS A 16 -11.37 -12.09 25.30
C HIS A 16 -12.71 -12.24 26.03
N GLU A 17 -13.42 -11.14 26.23
CA GLU A 17 -14.75 -11.11 26.84
C GLU A 17 -15.76 -11.93 26.01
N ALA A 18 -15.84 -11.66 24.70
CA ALA A 18 -16.75 -12.36 23.80
C ALA A 18 -16.44 -13.87 23.75
N LEU A 19 -15.15 -14.25 23.74
CA LEU A 19 -14.72 -15.64 23.76
C LEU A 19 -15.16 -16.33 25.06
N THR A 20 -14.95 -15.69 26.21
CA THR A 20 -15.39 -16.21 27.51
C THR A 20 -16.90 -16.43 27.52
N ALA A 21 -17.68 -15.42 27.14
CA ALA A 21 -19.14 -15.51 27.10
C ALA A 21 -19.66 -16.61 26.16
N ALA A 22 -19.03 -16.78 24.99
CA ALA A 22 -19.39 -17.83 24.03
C ALA A 22 -19.11 -19.23 24.60
N LEU A 23 -18.01 -19.40 25.34
CA LEU A 23 -17.64 -20.67 25.97
C LEU A 23 -18.53 -21.02 27.15
N ASP A 24 -18.86 -20.04 27.99
CA ASP A 24 -19.81 -20.20 29.10
C ASP A 24 -21.19 -20.63 28.58
N SER A 25 -21.59 -20.06 27.44
CA SER A 25 -22.82 -20.42 26.72
C SER A 25 -22.72 -21.71 25.90
N ARG A 26 -21.56 -22.39 25.92
CA ARG A 26 -21.27 -23.60 25.12
C ARG A 26 -21.53 -23.45 23.62
N GLN A 27 -21.33 -22.26 23.08
CA GLN A 27 -21.48 -22.01 21.66
C GLN A 27 -20.32 -22.67 20.89
N HIS A 28 -20.60 -23.15 19.68
CA HIS A 28 -19.57 -23.75 18.83
C HIS A 28 -18.63 -22.68 18.28
N ILE A 29 -17.33 -22.89 18.48
CA ILE A 29 -16.28 -22.02 17.96
C ILE A 29 -15.44 -22.83 16.97
N PRO A 30 -15.57 -22.59 15.65
CA PRO A 30 -14.94 -23.42 14.62
C PRO A 30 -13.44 -23.66 14.82
N CYS A 31 -12.69 -22.62 15.19
CA CYS A 31 -11.24 -22.70 15.40
C CYS A 31 -10.82 -23.53 16.62
N ARG A 32 -11.75 -23.88 17.54
CA ARG A 32 -11.50 -24.79 18.67
C ARG A 32 -11.93 -26.23 18.39
N THR A 33 -12.41 -26.52 17.19
CA THR A 33 -12.82 -27.88 16.81
C THR A 33 -11.60 -28.82 16.81
N PRO A 34 -11.64 -29.95 17.55
CA PRO A 34 -10.55 -30.91 17.57
C PRO A 34 -10.12 -31.35 16.17
N GLY A 35 -8.81 -31.44 15.93
CA GLY A 35 -8.24 -31.88 14.65
C GLY A 35 -8.24 -30.82 13.52
N ARG A 36 -8.79 -29.63 13.75
CA ARG A 36 -8.84 -28.55 12.73
C ARG A 36 -8.16 -27.25 13.15
N THR A 37 -7.69 -27.15 14.39
CA THR A 37 -7.03 -25.97 14.96
C THR A 37 -5.88 -25.44 14.10
N ALA A 38 -5.08 -26.34 13.51
CA ALA A 38 -3.93 -25.96 12.69
C ALA A 38 -4.29 -25.19 11.41
N LEU A 39 -5.52 -25.32 10.88
CA LEU A 39 -5.93 -24.66 9.64
C LEU A 39 -5.91 -23.12 9.75
N TRP A 40 -6.15 -22.57 10.94
CA TRP A 40 -6.18 -21.12 11.18
C TRP A 40 -4.79 -20.47 11.13
N THR A 41 -3.74 -21.26 11.35
CA THR A 41 -2.34 -20.81 11.35
C THR A 41 -1.50 -21.58 10.32
N SER A 42 -2.13 -22.26 9.36
CA SER A 42 -1.41 -23.00 8.33
C SER A 42 -0.62 -22.05 7.43
N GLU A 43 0.54 -22.50 6.95
CA GLU A 43 1.31 -21.79 5.92
C GLU A 43 0.62 -21.87 4.54
N ALA A 44 -0.15 -22.94 4.30
CA ALA A 44 -0.89 -23.15 3.06
C ALA A 44 -2.09 -22.20 2.98
N HIS A 45 -2.17 -21.42 1.90
CA HIS A 45 -3.21 -20.41 1.73
C HIS A 45 -4.60 -21.05 1.52
N GLU A 46 -4.66 -22.19 0.85
CA GLU A 46 -5.87 -22.99 0.65
C GLU A 46 -6.46 -23.48 1.97
N GLU A 47 -5.64 -23.94 2.90
CA GLU A 47 -6.07 -24.37 4.24
C GLU A 47 -6.59 -23.17 5.05
N ARG A 48 -5.91 -22.03 4.97
CA ARG A 48 -6.40 -20.79 5.59
C ARG A 48 -7.70 -20.28 4.93
N ALA A 49 -7.87 -20.48 3.63
CA ALA A 49 -9.11 -20.13 2.95
C ALA A 49 -10.29 -21.00 3.43
N GLU A 50 -10.06 -22.29 3.66
CA GLU A 50 -11.06 -23.19 4.27
C GLU A 50 -11.41 -22.76 5.69
N ALA A 51 -10.39 -22.47 6.52
CA ALA A 51 -10.60 -21.94 7.87
C ALA A 51 -11.39 -20.62 7.87
N ALA A 52 -11.14 -19.73 6.91
CA ALA A 52 -11.86 -18.48 6.77
C ALA A 52 -13.35 -18.70 6.44
N GLU A 53 -13.65 -19.70 5.60
CA GLU A 53 -15.03 -20.08 5.31
C GLU A 53 -15.73 -20.67 6.54
N ALA A 54 -15.05 -21.58 7.25
CA ALA A 54 -15.56 -22.18 8.48
C ALA A 54 -15.89 -21.14 9.57
N CYS A 55 -15.19 -20.00 9.58
CA CYS A 55 -15.45 -18.92 10.52
C CYS A 55 -16.80 -18.22 10.32
N ARG A 56 -17.44 -18.27 9.14
CA ARG A 56 -18.61 -17.42 8.85
C ARG A 56 -19.80 -17.64 9.79
N ALA A 57 -19.92 -18.83 10.38
CA ALA A 57 -20.95 -19.17 11.36
C ALA A 57 -20.52 -18.93 12.82
N CYS A 58 -19.33 -18.37 13.07
CA CYS A 58 -18.80 -18.17 14.41
C CYS A 58 -19.56 -17.05 15.14
N PRO A 59 -20.01 -17.25 16.39
CA PRO A 59 -20.77 -16.25 17.14
C PRO A 59 -19.96 -15.01 17.54
N ILE A 60 -18.63 -15.12 17.58
CA ILE A 60 -17.71 -14.04 17.95
C ILE A 60 -16.97 -13.44 16.73
N LEU A 61 -17.59 -13.53 15.55
CA LEU A 61 -16.96 -13.16 14.28
C LEU A 61 -16.45 -11.72 14.28
N ASP A 62 -17.26 -10.77 14.75
CA ASP A 62 -16.95 -9.34 14.70
C ASP A 62 -15.84 -8.92 15.67
N PRO A 63 -15.86 -9.28 16.97
CA PRO A 63 -14.74 -8.97 17.85
C PRO A 63 -13.45 -9.68 17.40
N CYS A 64 -13.54 -10.91 16.88
CA CYS A 64 -12.39 -11.60 16.30
C CYS A 64 -11.83 -10.89 15.05
N ARG A 65 -12.72 -10.37 14.19
CA ARG A 65 -12.35 -9.56 13.02
C ARG A 65 -11.68 -8.25 13.44
N ALA A 66 -12.17 -7.61 14.49
CA ALA A 66 -11.62 -6.36 15.01
C ALA A 66 -10.18 -6.54 15.51
N ALA A 67 -9.95 -7.54 16.38
CA ALA A 67 -8.61 -7.90 16.85
C ALA A 67 -7.67 -8.27 15.69
N GLY A 68 -8.17 -9.07 14.73
CA GLY A 68 -7.40 -9.50 13.57
C GLY A 68 -6.89 -8.38 12.65
N ARG A 69 -7.38 -7.13 12.78
CA ARG A 69 -6.88 -5.99 11.99
C ARG A 69 -5.43 -5.60 12.35
N PHE A 70 -4.97 -6.01 13.53
CA PHE A 70 -3.62 -5.75 14.01
C PHE A 70 -2.64 -6.88 13.68
N GLU A 71 -3.17 -8.03 13.26
CA GLU A 71 -2.43 -9.23 12.97
C GLU A 71 -1.89 -9.26 11.54
N ARG A 72 -0.78 -9.97 11.35
CA ARG A 72 -0.08 -10.06 10.05
C ARG A 72 -0.21 -11.41 9.38
N PHE A 73 -0.78 -12.39 10.07
CA PHE A 73 -0.84 -13.77 9.64
C PHE A 73 -2.04 -14.50 10.24
N GLY A 74 -2.43 -15.59 9.58
CA GLY A 74 -3.50 -16.47 10.03
C GLY A 74 -4.90 -16.00 9.63
N VAL A 75 -5.90 -16.73 10.10
CA VAL A 75 -7.30 -16.45 9.84
C VAL A 75 -7.95 -15.82 11.07
N TRP A 76 -8.52 -14.63 10.87
CA TRP A 76 -9.17 -13.87 11.93
C TRP A 76 -10.53 -13.36 11.47
N GLY A 77 -11.58 -13.63 12.24
CA GLY A 77 -12.95 -13.19 11.91
C GLY A 77 -13.37 -13.56 10.47
N GLY A 78 -12.98 -14.74 9.99
CA GLY A 78 -13.26 -15.19 8.63
C GLY A 78 -12.49 -14.46 7.51
N ARG A 79 -11.31 -13.91 7.81
CA ARG A 79 -10.38 -13.35 6.81
C ARG A 79 -8.99 -13.92 7.01
N ASP A 80 -8.37 -14.40 5.93
CA ASP A 80 -6.92 -14.61 5.88
C ASP A 80 -6.24 -13.24 5.81
N VAL A 81 -5.53 -12.85 6.87
CA VAL A 81 -4.72 -11.62 6.94
C VAL A 81 -3.26 -11.86 6.59
N GLY A 82 -2.88 -13.11 6.32
CA GLY A 82 -1.59 -13.46 5.78
C GLY A 82 -1.35 -12.80 4.42
N VAL A 83 -0.10 -12.46 4.15
CA VAL A 83 0.29 -11.99 2.82
C VAL A 83 0.07 -13.15 1.87
N LYS A 84 -0.93 -13.05 0.99
CA LYS A 84 -1.05 -13.95 -0.16
C LYS A 84 0.32 -13.96 -0.85
N PRO A 85 0.99 -15.11 -1.03
CA PRO A 85 2.15 -15.16 -1.89
C PRO A 85 1.68 -14.54 -3.19
N GLY A 86 2.28 -13.39 -3.54
CA GLY A 86 1.86 -12.64 -4.71
C GLY A 86 1.84 -13.65 -5.83
N LYS A 87 0.68 -13.83 -6.49
CA LYS A 87 0.63 -14.64 -7.70
C LYS A 87 1.83 -14.15 -8.49
N LYS A 88 2.81 -15.02 -8.77
CA LYS A 88 3.86 -14.66 -9.71
C LYS A 88 3.07 -14.27 -10.94
N LEU A 89 2.88 -12.96 -11.14
CA LEU A 89 2.28 -12.53 -12.38
C LEU A 89 3.18 -13.16 -13.42
N PRO A 90 2.61 -13.80 -14.46
CA PRO A 90 3.43 -14.17 -15.59
C PRO A 90 4.27 -12.93 -15.91
N PRO A 91 5.59 -13.08 -16.19
CA PRO A 91 6.45 -11.93 -16.46
C PRO A 91 5.66 -11.03 -17.39
N ARG A 92 5.44 -9.78 -16.95
CA ARG A 92 4.60 -8.82 -17.68
C ARG A 92 4.97 -8.99 -19.15
N PRO A 93 4.03 -9.38 -20.04
CA PRO A 93 4.37 -9.59 -21.43
C PRO A 93 5.13 -8.35 -21.84
N THR A 94 6.37 -8.52 -22.28
CA THR A 94 7.19 -7.41 -22.74
C THR A 94 6.37 -6.75 -23.81
N THR A 95 5.66 -5.68 -23.46
CA THR A 95 4.96 -4.87 -24.43
C THR A 95 6.07 -4.45 -25.36
N THR A 96 6.13 -5.05 -26.54
CA THR A 96 6.94 -4.59 -27.65
C THR A 96 6.66 -3.11 -27.69
N THR A 97 7.65 -2.31 -27.26
CA THR A 97 7.55 -0.86 -27.31
C THR A 97 7.37 -0.56 -28.78
N LYS A 98 6.12 -0.33 -29.24
CA LYS A 98 5.91 0.18 -30.59
C LYS A 98 6.82 1.41 -30.70
N PRO A 99 7.66 1.50 -31.74
CA PRO A 99 8.51 2.66 -31.90
C PRO A 99 7.62 3.89 -31.85
N ARG A 100 7.95 4.82 -30.94
CA ARG A 100 7.21 6.08 -30.85
C ARG A 100 7.39 6.80 -32.19
N PRO A 101 6.36 7.48 -32.71
CA PRO A 101 6.54 8.31 -33.88
C PRO A 101 7.68 9.29 -33.61
N ALA A 102 8.57 9.46 -34.59
CA ALA A 102 9.59 10.48 -34.53
C ALA A 102 8.89 11.83 -34.34
N LEU A 103 9.33 12.58 -33.33
CA LEU A 103 8.87 13.93 -33.10
C LEU A 103 9.79 14.89 -33.86
N ASP A 104 9.23 15.99 -34.38
CA ASP A 104 10.01 17.01 -35.05
C ASP A 104 11.05 17.63 -34.11
N PRO A 105 12.24 18.00 -34.62
CA PRO A 105 13.23 18.73 -33.84
C PRO A 105 12.65 20.05 -33.30
N ILE A 106 12.86 20.32 -32.02
CA ILE A 106 12.43 21.56 -31.35
C ILE A 106 13.64 22.28 -30.74
N ALA A 107 13.52 23.59 -30.53
CA ALA A 107 14.53 24.36 -29.82
C ALA A 107 14.45 24.10 -28.30
N CYS A 108 15.60 23.85 -27.67
CA CYS A 108 15.67 23.68 -26.23
C CYS A 108 15.36 25.01 -25.50
N HIS A 109 14.43 25.00 -24.55
CA HIS A 109 14.10 26.21 -23.78
C HIS A 109 15.29 26.77 -22.98
N GLY A 110 16.29 25.94 -22.64
CA GLY A 110 17.43 26.32 -21.81
C GLY A 110 18.67 26.83 -22.56
N CYS A 111 18.96 26.30 -23.75
CA CYS A 111 20.13 26.70 -24.53
C CYS A 111 19.82 27.15 -25.96
N GLY A 112 18.58 27.02 -26.42
CA GLY A 112 18.16 27.37 -27.79
C GLY A 112 18.54 26.36 -28.86
N GLU A 113 19.37 25.35 -28.54
CA GLU A 113 19.85 24.35 -29.49
C GLU A 113 18.71 23.40 -29.94
N MET A 114 18.70 23.06 -31.23
CA MET A 114 17.73 22.13 -31.81
C MET A 114 18.02 20.71 -31.33
N PHE A 115 17.00 20.01 -30.82
CA PHE A 115 17.12 18.61 -30.42
C PHE A 115 15.85 17.82 -30.75
N THR A 116 15.99 16.51 -30.93
CA THR A 116 14.86 15.61 -31.16
C THR A 116 14.31 15.09 -29.82
N PRO A 117 13.06 15.39 -29.47
CA PRO A 117 12.51 14.97 -28.19
C PRO A 117 12.17 13.48 -28.18
N SER A 118 12.54 12.79 -27.10
CA SER A 118 12.20 11.37 -26.89
C SER A 118 10.73 11.11 -26.51
N ARG A 119 9.99 12.18 -26.19
CA ARG A 119 8.57 12.11 -25.79
C ARG A 119 7.87 13.45 -25.95
N THR A 120 6.56 13.40 -26.14
CA THR A 120 5.70 14.59 -26.09
C THR A 120 5.93 15.33 -24.76
N GLY A 121 6.12 16.65 -24.84
CA GLY A 121 6.41 17.51 -23.69
C GLY A 121 7.86 17.51 -23.20
N HIS A 122 8.79 16.84 -23.90
CA HIS A 122 10.21 16.97 -23.62
C HIS A 122 10.72 18.30 -24.20
N THR A 123 11.05 19.28 -23.34
CA THR A 123 11.37 20.67 -23.74
C THR A 123 12.84 21.08 -23.56
N TYR A 124 13.65 20.23 -22.93
CA TYR A 124 15.06 20.49 -22.66
C TYR A 124 15.94 19.43 -23.32
N CYS A 125 17.01 19.81 -23.99
CA CYS A 125 17.88 18.83 -24.66
C CYS A 125 18.59 17.89 -23.68
N ARG A 126 18.89 18.36 -22.46
CA ARG A 126 19.55 17.61 -21.38
C ARG A 126 19.09 18.08 -20.01
N GLN A 127 19.28 17.22 -19.00
CA GLN A 127 18.98 17.55 -17.60
C GLN A 127 19.73 18.81 -17.11
N ALA A 128 20.94 19.07 -17.61
CA ALA A 128 21.70 20.27 -17.29
C ALA A 128 21.02 21.58 -17.74
N CYS A 129 20.36 21.60 -18.91
CA CYS A 129 19.64 22.78 -19.39
C CYS A 129 18.40 23.06 -18.52
N ARG A 130 17.71 22.00 -18.08
CA ARG A 130 16.60 22.10 -17.12
C ARG A 130 17.07 22.71 -15.79
N THR A 131 18.18 22.24 -15.23
CA THR A 131 18.67 22.72 -13.92
C THR A 131 19.23 24.13 -13.98
N ARG A 132 19.89 24.52 -15.08
CA ARG A 132 20.42 25.89 -15.28
C ARG A 132 19.31 26.93 -15.29
N LEU A 133 18.24 26.74 -16.06
CA LEU A 133 17.12 27.68 -16.08
C LEU A 133 16.42 27.75 -14.72
N ALA A 134 16.14 26.62 -14.08
CA ALA A 134 15.53 26.60 -12.75
C ALA A 134 16.38 27.38 -11.72
N SER A 135 17.71 27.27 -11.79
CA SER A 135 18.62 28.05 -10.93
C SER A 135 18.66 29.53 -11.28
N ALA A 136 18.60 29.91 -12.56
CA ALA A 136 18.53 31.30 -12.99
C ALA A 136 17.22 31.97 -12.55
N GLU A 137 16.08 31.27 -12.67
CA GLU A 137 14.78 31.73 -12.18
C GLU A 137 14.78 31.93 -10.67
N ARG A 138 15.35 30.97 -9.91
CA ARG A 138 15.51 31.10 -8.45
C ARG A 138 16.31 32.34 -8.05
N ARG A 139 17.44 32.61 -8.72
CA ARG A 139 18.26 33.80 -8.46
C ARG A 139 17.51 35.10 -8.79
N ARG A 140 16.75 35.15 -9.89
CA ARG A 140 15.92 36.30 -10.24
C ARG A 140 14.82 36.55 -9.20
N LYS A 141 14.14 35.49 -8.73
CA LYS A 141 13.14 35.59 -7.65
C LYS A 141 13.76 36.05 -6.34
N ALA A 142 14.94 35.52 -5.97
CA ALA A 142 15.66 35.93 -4.77
C ALA A 142 16.00 37.43 -4.79
N ARG A 143 16.56 37.95 -5.90
CA ARG A 143 16.84 39.40 -6.03
C ARG A 143 15.57 40.25 -5.87
N LYS A 144 14.46 39.86 -6.51
CA LYS A 144 13.17 40.55 -6.38
C LYS A 144 12.61 40.50 -4.96
N ASN A 145 12.82 39.42 -4.22
CA ASN A 145 12.40 39.33 -2.83
C ASN A 145 13.26 40.26 -1.95
N THR A 146 14.57 40.28 -2.13
CA THR A 146 15.47 41.19 -1.41
C THR A 146 15.10 42.66 -1.66
N GLU A 147 14.87 43.05 -2.92
CA GLU A 147 14.44 44.42 -3.27
C GLU A 147 13.10 44.81 -2.60
N LYS A 148 12.16 43.86 -2.46
CA LYS A 148 10.90 44.08 -1.74
C LYS A 148 11.11 44.23 -0.24
N GLU A 149 11.99 43.44 0.38
CA GLU A 149 12.30 43.51 1.82
C GLU A 149 13.07 44.80 2.18
N THR A 150 13.84 45.38 1.25
CA THR A 150 14.57 46.65 1.52
C THR A 150 13.70 47.89 1.37
N THR A 151 12.50 47.77 0.79
CA THR A 151 11.57 48.90 0.53
C THR A 151 10.39 48.92 1.51
N ALA A 152 10.37 48.02 2.49
CA ALA A 152 9.39 47.95 3.58
C ALA A 152 10.03 48.38 4.90
#